data_AF-A0A7S2I4W0-F1
#
_entry.id   AF-A0A7S2I4W0-F1
#
_cell.length_a   1.000
_cell.length_b   1.000
_cell.length_c   1.000
_cell.angle_alpha   90.00
_cell.angle_beta   90.00
_cell.angle_gamma   90.00
#
_symmetry.space_group_name_H-M   'P 1'
#
loop_
_entity.id
_entity.type
_entity.pdbx_description
1 polymer ?
#
loop_
_entity_poly.entity_id
_entity_poly.type
_entity_poly.pdbx_seq_one_letter_code
_entity_poly.pdbx_strand_id
1 'polypeptide(L)'
;APDSWHAVKLALCAALCTNKVGLTKKILEEQYAEADVIFLQECAAAFTETLTQSPVLSSRFHILVPAELDTKRDQNSLILASRKRFCGESVEELTAETAKRVNDAGNAGLAAGDLYAAVVRPVADGAPFLLASFHGDTDGLMTIPVLEAICATREARSEPKPRLLFGLDANAYSKGVAGKKLGAQEFAEACSARGLGECWAGKTAEAPLECCTTFNARTYLQPQLNKAVSRGAAGKDVNTDRNPKDYIVFDAKQLAPAGPPERDNTGKRGSFDAEAPFPTLNFPSDHAALLSVLKPC
;
A
#
# COMPACT_ATOMS: atom_id res chain seq x y z
N ALA A 1 -16.55 -32.66 15.34
CA ALA A 1 -15.52 -33.72 15.31
C ALA A 1 -14.13 -33.07 15.34
N PRO A 2 -13.15 -33.59 16.09
CA PRO A 2 -11.79 -33.06 16.14
C PRO A 2 -11.07 -33.08 14.77
N ASP A 3 -11.38 -34.07 13.93
CA ASP A 3 -10.71 -34.29 12.64
C ASP A 3 -11.02 -33.20 11.60
N SER A 4 -12.24 -32.65 11.61
CA SER A 4 -12.59 -31.52 10.73
C SER A 4 -11.89 -30.23 11.16
N TRP A 5 -11.60 -30.07 12.45
CA TRP A 5 -11.01 -28.83 12.98
C TRP A 5 -9.50 -28.75 12.73
N HIS A 6 -8.80 -29.86 12.95
CA HIS A 6 -7.36 -29.92 12.65
C HIS A 6 -7.10 -29.66 11.16
N ALA A 7 -7.91 -30.24 10.28
CA ALA A 7 -7.83 -30.00 8.84
C ALA A 7 -8.03 -28.51 8.47
N VAL A 8 -9.00 -27.82 9.06
CA VAL A 8 -9.20 -26.37 8.85
C VAL A 8 -8.00 -25.57 9.31
N LYS A 9 -7.44 -25.87 10.49
CA LYS A 9 -6.25 -25.19 11.00
C LYS A 9 -5.04 -25.40 10.07
N LEU A 10 -4.82 -26.62 9.61
CA LEU A 10 -3.75 -26.93 8.67
C LEU A 10 -3.92 -26.18 7.34
N ALA A 11 -5.15 -26.10 6.82
CA ALA A 11 -5.44 -25.34 5.61
C ALA A 11 -5.15 -23.84 5.77
N LEU A 12 -5.54 -23.24 6.91
CA LEU A 12 -5.23 -21.85 7.23
C LEU A 12 -3.72 -21.62 7.37
N CYS A 13 -3.00 -22.48 8.07
CA CYS A 13 -1.53 -22.39 8.18
C CYS A 13 -0.86 -22.52 6.81
N ALA A 14 -1.31 -23.47 5.99
CA ALA A 14 -0.79 -23.68 4.65
C ALA A 14 -1.00 -22.44 3.76
N ALA A 15 -2.21 -21.87 3.74
CA ALA A 15 -2.53 -20.71 2.91
C ALA A 15 -1.88 -19.41 3.41
N LEU A 16 -1.95 -19.15 4.72
CA LEU A 16 -1.66 -17.82 5.30
C LEU A 16 -0.26 -17.70 5.89
N CYS A 17 0.43 -18.82 6.15
CA CYS A 17 1.78 -18.82 6.69
C CYS A 17 2.76 -19.43 5.69
N THR A 18 2.54 -20.67 5.27
CA THR A 18 3.52 -21.42 4.46
C THR A 18 3.54 -20.97 3.00
N ASN A 19 2.36 -20.73 2.41
CA ASN A 19 2.24 -20.40 0.98
C ASN A 19 1.96 -18.91 0.73
N LYS A 20 2.02 -18.05 1.77
CA LYS A 20 1.74 -16.61 1.64
C LYS A 20 2.57 -15.99 0.50
N VAL A 21 3.88 -16.22 0.51
CA VAL A 21 4.82 -15.71 -0.51
C VAL A 21 4.46 -16.21 -1.92
N GLY A 22 4.23 -17.51 -2.08
CA GLY A 22 3.89 -18.11 -3.36
C GLY A 22 2.56 -17.61 -3.92
N LEU A 23 1.55 -17.47 -3.05
CA LEU A 23 0.23 -16.96 -3.41
C LEU A 23 0.27 -15.47 -3.77
N THR A 24 0.97 -14.63 -2.99
CA THR A 24 1.17 -13.21 -3.33
C THR A 24 1.86 -13.06 -4.68
N LYS A 25 2.96 -13.81 -4.92
CA LYS A 25 3.64 -13.82 -6.22
C LYS A 25 2.68 -14.19 -7.35
N LYS A 26 1.89 -15.26 -7.18
CA LYS A 26 0.92 -15.71 -8.18
C LYS A 26 -0.12 -14.63 -8.50
N ILE A 27 -0.66 -13.96 -7.49
CA ILE A 27 -1.64 -12.86 -7.67
C ILE A 27 -1.00 -11.72 -8.47
N LEU A 28 0.23 -11.31 -8.13
CA LEU A 28 0.95 -10.28 -8.87
C LEU A 28 1.16 -10.68 -10.34
N GLU A 29 1.58 -11.92 -10.59
CA GLU A 29 1.84 -12.46 -11.94
C GLU A 29 0.58 -12.57 -12.80
N GLU A 30 -0.53 -13.03 -12.23
CA GLU A 30 -1.74 -13.35 -13.00
C GLU A 30 -2.72 -12.18 -13.08
N GLN A 31 -2.78 -11.32 -12.06
CA GLN A 31 -3.82 -10.29 -11.94
C GLN A 31 -3.30 -8.88 -12.19
N TYR A 32 -2.03 -8.62 -11.90
CA TYR A 32 -1.46 -7.26 -11.87
C TYR A 32 -0.25 -7.06 -12.77
N ALA A 33 0.19 -8.08 -13.53
CA ALA A 33 1.37 -7.99 -14.39
C ALA A 33 1.26 -6.98 -15.55
N GLU A 34 0.06 -6.47 -15.83
CA GLU A 34 -0.18 -5.40 -16.82
C GLU A 34 -0.20 -4.00 -16.20
N ALA A 35 -0.03 -3.87 -14.89
CA ALA A 35 0.06 -2.57 -14.23
C ALA A 35 1.34 -1.82 -14.65
N ASP A 36 1.28 -0.50 -14.64
CA ASP A 36 2.44 0.33 -14.95
C ASP A 36 3.36 0.51 -13.74
N VAL A 37 2.77 0.60 -12.54
CA VAL A 37 3.48 0.68 -11.26
C VAL A 37 2.69 -0.14 -10.24
N ILE A 38 3.40 -0.92 -9.42
CA ILE A 38 2.83 -1.61 -8.26
C ILE A 38 3.63 -1.16 -7.03
N PHE A 39 2.92 -0.66 -6.03
CA PHE A 39 3.49 -0.30 -4.73
C PHE A 39 3.22 -1.44 -3.77
N LEU A 40 4.24 -1.89 -3.05
CA LEU A 40 4.14 -2.94 -2.05
C LEU A 40 4.65 -2.42 -0.71
N GLN A 41 3.96 -2.79 0.37
CA GLN A 41 4.28 -2.43 1.75
C GLN A 41 4.46 -3.72 2.57
N GLU A 42 5.07 -3.60 3.75
CA GLU A 42 5.30 -4.70 4.70
C GLU A 42 5.92 -5.96 4.06
N CYS A 43 6.81 -5.78 3.08
CA CYS A 43 7.49 -6.89 2.44
C CYS A 43 8.63 -7.40 3.30
N ALA A 44 8.64 -8.71 3.57
CA ALA A 44 9.83 -9.38 4.07
C ALA A 44 11.00 -9.20 3.09
N ALA A 45 12.21 -9.07 3.61
CA ALA A 45 13.43 -8.93 2.81
C ALA A 45 13.57 -10.11 1.82
N ALA A 46 13.24 -11.32 2.24
CA ALA A 46 13.26 -12.52 1.40
C ALA A 46 12.26 -12.46 0.21
N PHE A 47 11.23 -11.62 0.28
CA PHE A 47 10.28 -11.48 -0.82
C PHE A 47 10.90 -10.77 -2.02
N THR A 48 11.91 -9.93 -1.82
CA THR A 48 12.65 -9.26 -2.91
C THR A 48 13.30 -10.25 -3.88
N GLU A 49 13.85 -11.35 -3.34
CA GLU A 49 14.42 -12.43 -4.14
C GLU A 49 13.33 -13.18 -4.92
N THR A 50 12.18 -13.44 -4.27
CA THR A 50 11.03 -14.08 -4.93
C THR A 50 10.52 -13.27 -6.13
N LEU A 51 10.44 -11.94 -5.98
CA LEU A 51 10.05 -11.03 -7.07
C LEU A 51 11.11 -11.06 -8.19
N THR A 52 12.39 -11.01 -7.83
CA THR A 52 13.50 -10.93 -8.80
C THR A 52 13.69 -12.23 -9.58
N GLN A 53 13.45 -13.38 -8.95
CA GLN A 53 13.55 -14.69 -9.58
C GLN A 53 12.29 -15.08 -10.38
N SER A 54 11.18 -14.37 -10.23
CA SER A 54 9.99 -14.58 -11.06
C SER A 54 10.30 -14.23 -12.53
N PRO A 55 10.20 -15.18 -13.48
CA PRO A 55 10.41 -14.86 -14.90
C PRO A 55 9.36 -13.88 -15.44
N VAL A 56 8.13 -13.93 -14.91
CA VAL A 56 7.03 -13.06 -15.35
C VAL A 56 7.22 -11.64 -14.82
N LEU A 57 7.49 -11.47 -13.51
CA LEU A 57 7.61 -10.15 -12.91
C LEU A 57 8.92 -9.48 -13.33
N SER A 58 10.06 -10.20 -13.28
CA SER A 58 11.36 -9.62 -13.65
C SER A 58 11.45 -9.20 -15.12
N SER A 59 10.77 -9.91 -16.04
CA SER A 59 10.72 -9.53 -17.46
C SER A 59 9.81 -8.33 -17.73
N ARG A 60 8.84 -8.06 -16.85
CA ARG A 60 7.86 -6.98 -17.02
C ARG A 60 8.19 -5.72 -16.21
N PHE A 61 8.87 -5.87 -15.08
CA PHE A 61 9.12 -4.78 -14.14
C PHE A 61 10.61 -4.62 -13.82
N HIS A 62 11.01 -3.37 -13.64
CA HIS A 62 12.14 -3.02 -12.79
C HIS A 62 11.68 -3.17 -11.35
N ILE A 63 12.35 -4.03 -10.59
CA ILE A 63 12.03 -4.28 -9.18
C ILE A 63 12.92 -3.35 -8.38
N LEU A 64 12.30 -2.30 -7.86
CA LEU A 64 12.95 -1.21 -7.16
C LEU A 64 12.85 -1.50 -5.66
N VAL A 65 14.00 -1.72 -5.05
CA VAL A 65 14.16 -2.06 -3.64
C VAL A 65 15.04 -1.02 -2.96
N PRO A 66 14.80 -0.71 -1.66
CA PRO A 66 15.70 0.11 -0.87
C PRO A 66 17.14 -0.41 -0.92
N ALA A 67 18.12 0.49 -0.98
CA ALA A 67 19.53 0.13 -0.82
C ALA A 67 19.80 -0.58 0.52
N GLU A 68 19.03 -0.23 1.56
CA GLU A 68 19.10 -0.84 2.89
C GLU A 68 17.73 -1.39 3.29
N LEU A 69 17.62 -2.71 3.42
CA LEU A 69 16.42 -3.39 3.90
C LEU A 69 16.42 -3.50 5.44
N ASP A 70 15.27 -3.27 6.07
CA ASP A 70 15.08 -3.59 7.49
C ASP A 70 14.89 -5.09 7.66
N THR A 71 15.98 -5.77 8.02
CA THR A 71 16.00 -7.22 8.32
C THR A 71 15.62 -7.55 9.76
N LYS A 72 15.45 -6.54 10.62
CA LYS A 72 15.11 -6.73 12.03
C LYS A 72 13.60 -6.79 12.22
N ARG A 73 12.87 -5.83 11.67
CA ARG A 73 11.39 -5.88 11.60
C ARG A 73 10.92 -6.75 10.43
N ASP A 74 11.77 -6.90 9.42
CA ASP A 74 11.47 -7.63 8.19
C ASP A 74 10.24 -7.06 7.46
N GLN A 75 10.15 -5.73 7.43
CA GLN A 75 9.08 -4.95 6.82
C GLN A 75 9.71 -3.89 5.91
N ASN A 76 9.41 -3.96 4.62
CA ASN A 76 10.02 -3.11 3.61
C ASN A 76 8.97 -2.65 2.57
N SER A 77 9.05 -1.39 2.18
CA SER A 77 8.30 -0.82 1.07
C SER A 77 9.09 -0.98 -0.23
N LEU A 78 8.45 -1.52 -1.26
CA LEU A 78 9.05 -1.83 -2.56
C LEU A 78 8.18 -1.26 -3.69
N ILE A 79 8.78 -1.11 -4.89
CA ILE A 79 8.06 -0.66 -6.08
C ILE A 79 8.40 -1.55 -7.27
N LEU A 80 7.41 -2.00 -8.03
CA LEU A 80 7.61 -2.61 -9.35
C LEU A 80 7.21 -1.58 -10.40
N ALA A 81 8.16 -1.14 -11.21
CA ALA A 81 7.92 -0.16 -12.28
C ALA A 81 8.04 -0.82 -13.66
N SER A 82 7.01 -0.70 -14.49
CA SER A 82 6.92 -1.38 -15.78
C SER A 82 8.10 -1.04 -16.69
N ARG A 83 8.80 -2.05 -17.19
CA ARG A 83 9.90 -1.90 -18.16
C ARG A 83 9.43 -1.30 -19.49
N LYS A 84 8.16 -1.49 -19.83
CA LYS A 84 7.55 -0.91 -21.03
C LYS A 84 7.40 0.61 -20.89
N ARG A 85 7.18 1.12 -19.67
CA ARG A 85 6.96 2.54 -19.42
C ARG A 85 8.17 3.28 -18.89
N PHE A 86 9.07 2.62 -18.17
CA PHE A 86 10.16 3.28 -17.44
C PHE A 86 11.54 2.73 -17.81
N CYS A 87 12.54 3.61 -17.81
CA CYS A 87 13.95 3.29 -17.98
C CYS A 87 14.58 2.90 -16.64
N GLY A 88 15.06 1.66 -16.52
CA GLY A 88 15.63 1.12 -15.27
C GLY A 88 17.06 1.58 -14.98
N GLU A 89 17.77 2.09 -15.99
CA GLU A 89 19.16 2.57 -15.83
C GLU A 89 19.23 3.98 -15.21
N SER A 90 18.09 4.66 -15.10
CA SER A 90 18.00 6.05 -14.64
C SER A 90 17.20 6.18 -13.34
N VAL A 91 17.30 5.18 -12.45
CA VAL A 91 16.64 5.20 -11.14
C VAL A 91 17.52 5.97 -10.16
N GLU A 92 17.00 7.05 -9.61
CA GLU A 92 17.61 7.80 -8.52
C GLU A 92 16.83 7.52 -7.24
N GLU A 93 17.41 6.74 -6.32
CA GLU A 93 16.79 6.50 -5.01
C GLU A 93 16.87 7.76 -4.14
N LEU A 94 15.73 8.18 -3.60
CA LEU A 94 15.56 9.35 -2.75
C LEU A 94 15.13 9.02 -1.32
N THR A 95 15.04 7.73 -0.96
CA THR A 95 14.58 7.26 0.35
C THR A 95 15.28 7.96 1.51
N ALA A 96 16.61 7.98 1.52
CA ALA A 96 17.39 8.61 2.59
C ALA A 96 17.23 10.14 2.63
N GLU A 97 17.12 10.80 1.48
CA GLU A 97 16.86 12.25 1.41
C GLU A 97 15.49 12.57 2.00
N THR A 98 14.45 11.84 1.60
CA THR A 98 13.09 12.03 2.10
C THR A 98 13.01 11.74 3.60
N ALA A 99 13.59 10.63 4.07
CA ALA A 99 13.63 10.29 5.49
C ALA A 99 14.34 11.37 6.32
N LYS A 100 15.44 11.94 5.80
CA LYS A 100 16.11 13.06 6.45
C LYS A 100 15.17 14.27 6.62
N ARG A 101 14.37 14.62 5.61
CA ARG A 101 13.39 15.73 5.71
C ARG A 101 12.33 15.49 6.78
N VAL A 102 11.88 14.24 6.94
CA VAL A 102 10.95 13.85 8.02
C VAL A 102 11.59 14.13 9.39
N ASN A 103 12.85 13.71 9.58
CA ASN A 103 13.61 13.93 10.80
C ASN A 103 13.92 15.41 11.06
N ASP A 104 14.34 16.16 10.04
CA ASP A 104 14.64 17.59 10.13
C ASP A 104 13.39 18.43 10.48
N ALA A 105 12.20 17.94 10.14
CA ALA A 105 10.91 18.50 10.55
C ALA A 105 10.48 18.12 11.99
N GLY A 106 11.34 17.41 12.73
CA GLY A 106 11.10 17.01 14.12
C GLY A 106 10.31 15.71 14.29
N ASN A 107 10.12 14.92 13.22
CA ASN A 107 9.37 13.67 13.27
C ASN A 107 10.33 12.47 13.27
N ALA A 108 10.65 11.94 14.45
CA ALA A 108 11.55 10.79 14.59
C ALA A 108 10.86 9.41 14.45
N GLY A 109 9.57 9.39 14.06
CA GLY A 109 8.75 8.18 14.06
C GLY A 109 8.85 7.31 12.80
N LEU A 110 9.58 7.74 11.76
CA LEU A 110 9.76 6.96 10.53
C LEU A 110 10.75 5.82 10.79
N ALA A 111 10.29 4.58 10.71
CA ALA A 111 11.16 3.44 10.92
C ALA A 111 11.75 2.92 9.59
N ALA A 112 12.91 2.25 9.69
CA ALA A 112 13.68 1.80 8.52
C ALA A 112 12.87 0.79 7.68
N GLY A 113 12.84 0.96 6.37
CA GLY A 113 12.06 0.08 5.48
C GLY A 113 10.59 0.49 5.30
N ASP A 114 10.03 1.37 6.13
CA ASP A 114 8.63 1.80 5.94
C ASP A 114 8.45 2.63 4.66
N LEU A 115 9.50 3.32 4.20
CA LEU A 115 9.49 4.18 3.02
C LEU A 115 10.46 3.69 1.96
N TYR A 116 10.03 3.71 0.70
CA TYR A 116 10.90 3.72 -0.47
C TYR A 116 10.46 4.81 -1.43
N ALA A 117 11.40 5.63 -1.89
CA ALA A 117 11.12 6.69 -2.85
C ALA A 117 12.21 6.72 -3.93
N ALA A 118 11.81 6.82 -5.19
CA ALA A 118 12.74 6.90 -6.29
C ALA A 118 12.20 7.76 -7.44
N VAL A 119 13.11 8.49 -8.08
CA VAL A 119 12.83 9.11 -9.37
C VAL A 119 13.13 8.12 -10.49
N VAL A 120 12.19 7.94 -11.39
CA VAL A 120 12.33 7.11 -12.59
C VAL A 120 11.97 7.91 -13.83
N ARG A 121 12.65 7.63 -14.95
CA ARG A 121 12.35 8.29 -16.23
C ARG A 121 11.43 7.42 -17.08
N PRO A 122 10.44 8.02 -17.78
CA PRO A 122 9.70 7.28 -18.78
C PRO A 122 10.60 6.87 -19.96
N VAL A 123 10.24 5.77 -20.65
CA VAL A 123 10.89 5.33 -21.90
C VAL A 123 10.60 6.31 -23.03
N ALA A 124 9.37 6.82 -23.09
CA ALA A 124 9.04 7.93 -23.97
C ALA A 124 9.55 9.25 -23.36
N ASP A 125 9.91 10.22 -24.20
CA ASP A 125 10.28 11.55 -23.73
C ASP A 125 9.18 12.16 -22.86
N GLY A 126 9.58 12.74 -21.73
CA GLY A 126 8.64 13.35 -20.79
C GLY A 126 9.28 13.68 -19.45
N ALA A 127 8.49 14.34 -18.59
CA ALA A 127 8.90 14.60 -17.23
C ALA A 127 9.13 13.29 -16.46
N PRO A 128 10.15 13.23 -15.58
CA PRO A 128 10.37 12.06 -14.73
C PRO A 128 9.19 11.84 -13.78
N PHE A 129 9.11 10.67 -13.17
CA PHE A 129 8.16 10.36 -12.12
C PHE A 129 8.89 10.22 -10.79
N LEU A 130 8.34 10.80 -9.73
CA LEU A 130 8.68 10.46 -8.36
C LEU A 130 7.69 9.38 -7.91
N LEU A 131 8.19 8.17 -7.76
CA LEU A 131 7.43 7.04 -7.23
C LEU A 131 7.76 6.88 -5.75
N ALA A 132 6.74 6.70 -4.92
CA ALA A 132 6.93 6.41 -3.50
C ALA A 132 6.01 5.27 -3.05
N SER A 133 6.52 4.40 -2.18
CA SER A 133 5.77 3.38 -1.44
C SER A 133 5.97 3.61 0.05
N PHE A 134 4.89 3.65 0.83
CA PHE A 134 4.98 3.88 2.27
C PHE A 134 4.01 3.01 3.09
N HIS A 135 4.49 2.51 4.22
CA HIS A 135 3.69 1.91 5.27
C HIS A 135 3.62 2.85 6.48
N GLY A 136 2.43 3.40 6.74
CA GLY A 136 2.15 4.22 7.91
C GLY A 136 2.26 3.43 9.20
N ASP A 137 2.65 4.10 10.27
CA ASP A 137 2.57 3.52 11.62
C ASP A 137 1.14 3.13 11.96
N THR A 138 0.96 2.29 12.99
CA THR A 138 -0.34 1.71 13.35
C THR A 138 -1.48 2.73 13.51
N ASP A 139 -1.15 3.95 13.94
CA ASP A 139 -2.11 5.03 14.16
C ASP A 139 -2.10 6.09 13.02
N GLY A 140 -1.26 5.90 11.99
CA GLY A 140 -1.16 6.75 10.81
C GLY A 140 -0.54 8.13 11.07
N LEU A 141 0.10 8.35 12.21
CA LEU A 141 0.62 9.65 12.63
C LEU A 141 1.81 10.14 11.78
N MET A 142 2.54 9.22 11.16
CA MET A 142 3.67 9.50 10.28
C MET A 142 3.25 9.73 8.82
N THR A 143 2.02 9.39 8.45
CA THR A 143 1.54 9.49 7.06
C THR A 143 1.59 10.91 6.53
N ILE A 144 1.07 11.89 7.28
CA ILE A 144 1.12 13.30 6.85
C ILE A 144 2.58 13.82 6.85
N PRO A 145 3.39 13.63 7.90
CA PRO A 145 4.82 13.98 7.86
C PRO A 145 5.60 13.40 6.67
N VAL A 146 5.30 12.17 6.25
CA VAL A 146 5.94 11.54 5.09
C VAL A 146 5.42 12.13 3.77
N LEU A 147 4.10 12.35 3.64
CA LEU A 147 3.52 13.06 2.50
C LEU A 147 4.19 14.43 2.29
N GLU A 148 4.35 15.15 3.38
CA GLU A 148 5.01 16.45 3.46
C GLU A 148 6.45 16.41 2.97
N ALA A 149 7.22 15.44 3.47
CA ALA A 149 8.60 15.23 3.06
C ALA A 149 8.73 14.80 1.58
N ILE A 150 7.80 14.00 1.06
CA ILE A 150 7.75 13.63 -0.36
C ILE A 150 7.49 14.86 -1.24
N CYS A 151 6.51 15.70 -0.87
CA CYS A 151 6.27 16.97 -1.56
C CYS A 151 7.52 17.86 -1.53
N ALA A 152 8.16 18.03 -0.37
CA ALA A 152 9.37 18.85 -0.26
C ALA A 152 10.55 18.26 -1.07
N THR A 153 10.68 16.93 -1.11
CA THR A 153 11.70 16.23 -1.93
C THR A 153 11.47 16.51 -3.42
N ARG A 154 10.21 16.40 -3.86
CA ARG A 154 9.79 16.74 -5.23
C ARG A 154 10.09 18.19 -5.56
N GLU A 155 9.71 19.12 -4.70
CA GLU A 155 9.91 20.56 -4.93
C GLU A 155 11.38 20.96 -4.96
N ALA A 156 12.27 20.18 -4.35
CA ALA A 156 13.71 20.41 -4.45
C ALA A 156 14.33 19.97 -5.79
N ARG A 157 13.59 19.25 -6.65
CA ARG A 157 14.09 18.78 -7.95
C ARG A 157 14.09 19.90 -9.00
N SER A 158 14.96 19.79 -10.00
CA SER A 158 15.01 20.71 -11.14
C SER A 158 13.75 20.61 -12.00
N GLU A 159 13.46 21.66 -12.76
CA GLU A 159 12.38 21.63 -13.75
C GLU A 159 12.74 20.73 -14.96
N PRO A 160 11.76 20.04 -15.58
CA PRO A 160 10.37 19.94 -15.12
C PRO A 160 10.26 19.11 -13.84
N LYS A 161 9.46 19.58 -12.86
CA LYS A 161 9.21 18.81 -11.62
C LYS A 161 8.72 17.39 -11.95
N PRO A 162 9.20 16.36 -11.24
CA PRO A 162 8.73 15.01 -11.47
C PRO A 162 7.24 14.88 -11.15
N ARG A 163 6.53 14.05 -11.91
CA ARG A 163 5.13 13.68 -11.66
C ARG A 163 5.07 12.78 -10.44
N LEU A 164 4.25 13.10 -9.44
CA LEU A 164 4.14 12.27 -8.24
C LEU A 164 3.16 11.11 -8.47
N LEU A 165 3.60 9.90 -8.10
CA LEU A 165 2.73 8.75 -7.80
C LEU A 165 3.16 8.16 -6.47
N PHE A 166 2.24 8.08 -5.51
CA PHE A 166 2.53 7.64 -4.15
C PHE A 166 1.49 6.61 -3.72
N GLY A 167 1.88 5.34 -3.65
CA GLY A 167 1.05 4.27 -3.09
C GLY A 167 1.37 4.07 -1.61
N LEU A 168 0.36 3.98 -0.76
CA LEU A 168 0.58 3.84 0.66
C LEU A 168 -0.53 3.10 1.38
N ASP A 169 -0.13 2.34 2.40
CA ASP A 169 -0.97 2.09 3.57
C ASP A 169 -0.84 3.31 4.47
N ALA A 170 -1.82 4.20 4.45
CA ALA A 170 -1.85 5.40 5.27
C ALA A 170 -2.17 5.11 6.74
N ASN A 171 -2.64 3.90 7.06
CA ASN A 171 -3.26 3.55 8.33
C ASN A 171 -4.33 4.56 8.78
N ALA A 172 -5.07 5.13 7.82
CA ALA A 172 -6.13 6.09 8.10
C ALA A 172 -7.41 5.39 8.60
N TYR A 173 -8.10 6.03 9.53
CA TYR A 173 -9.32 5.51 10.14
C TYR A 173 -10.55 6.27 9.65
N SER A 174 -11.66 5.55 9.47
CA SER A 174 -12.96 6.15 9.11
C SER A 174 -13.37 7.27 10.08
N LYS A 175 -12.98 7.12 11.35
CA LYS A 175 -13.11 8.13 12.40
C LYS A 175 -11.75 8.28 13.10
N GLY A 176 -11.02 9.33 12.75
CA GLY A 176 -9.77 9.69 13.40
C GLY A 176 -9.97 10.18 14.83
N VAL A 177 -8.85 10.31 15.55
CA VAL A 177 -8.78 10.94 16.88
C VAL A 177 -7.58 11.87 16.84
N ALA A 178 -7.81 13.18 16.88
CA ALA A 178 -6.76 14.18 16.73
C ALA A 178 -5.52 13.89 17.62
N GLY A 179 -4.35 13.85 16.98
CA GLY A 179 -3.07 13.55 17.64
C GLY A 179 -2.89 12.12 18.14
N LYS A 180 -3.83 11.20 17.85
CA LYS A 180 -3.78 9.79 18.27
C LYS A 180 -4.05 8.80 17.16
N LYS A 181 -4.90 9.14 16.18
CA LYS A 181 -5.26 8.31 15.04
C LYS A 181 -5.60 9.19 13.86
N LEU A 182 -4.95 8.98 12.73
CA LEU A 182 -5.22 9.71 11.50
C LEU A 182 -6.65 9.47 11.02
N GLY A 183 -7.38 10.55 10.75
CA GLY A 183 -8.69 10.48 10.10
C GLY A 183 -8.59 10.38 8.57
N ALA A 184 -9.46 9.61 7.94
CA ALA A 184 -9.51 9.50 6.48
C ALA A 184 -9.85 10.83 5.78
N GLN A 185 -10.67 11.67 6.43
CA GLN A 185 -10.93 13.05 5.99
C GLN A 185 -9.71 13.94 6.14
N GLU A 186 -9.05 13.88 7.30
CA GLU A 186 -7.83 14.65 7.60
C GLU A 186 -6.73 14.36 6.55
N PHE A 187 -6.57 13.09 6.17
CA PHE A 187 -5.62 12.72 5.12
C PHE A 187 -5.98 13.25 3.74
N ALA A 188 -7.26 13.18 3.35
CA ALA A 188 -7.74 13.73 2.08
C ALA A 188 -7.54 15.26 2.01
N GLU A 189 -7.81 15.96 3.10
CA GLU A 189 -7.57 17.41 3.23
C GLU A 189 -6.08 17.75 3.12
N ALA A 190 -5.20 16.95 3.74
CA ALA A 190 -3.75 17.12 3.63
C ALA A 190 -3.26 16.94 2.18
N CYS A 191 -3.78 15.95 1.45
CA CYS A 191 -3.48 15.78 0.02
C CYS A 191 -3.93 17.00 -0.79
N SER A 192 -5.18 17.43 -0.61
CA SER A 192 -5.77 18.57 -1.33
C SER A 192 -5.01 19.87 -1.04
N ALA A 193 -4.59 20.11 0.21
CA ALA A 193 -3.80 21.28 0.59
C ALA A 193 -2.45 21.38 -0.16
N ARG A 194 -1.96 20.26 -0.69
CA ARG A 194 -0.74 20.18 -1.52
C ARG A 194 -1.00 20.10 -3.01
N GLY A 195 -2.25 20.31 -3.43
CA GLY A 195 -2.65 20.20 -4.83
C GLY A 195 -2.54 18.77 -5.37
N LEU A 196 -2.60 17.77 -4.47
CA LEU A 196 -2.58 16.36 -4.84
C LEU A 196 -4.01 15.82 -4.89
N GLY A 197 -4.21 14.85 -5.78
CA GLY A 197 -5.41 14.02 -5.83
C GLY A 197 -5.13 12.68 -5.16
N GLU A 198 -6.18 12.06 -4.66
CA GLU A 198 -6.13 10.69 -4.14
C GLU A 198 -7.23 9.85 -4.78
N CYS A 199 -7.03 8.54 -4.85
CA CYS A 199 -7.84 7.63 -5.67
C CYS A 199 -9.33 7.56 -5.29
N TRP A 200 -9.69 7.92 -4.06
CA TRP A 200 -11.08 7.92 -3.61
C TRP A 200 -11.82 9.23 -3.92
N ALA A 201 -11.13 10.25 -4.45
CA ALA A 201 -11.69 11.56 -4.79
C ALA A 201 -12.51 12.20 -3.65
N GLY A 202 -12.03 12.12 -2.41
CA GLY A 202 -12.67 12.64 -1.20
C GLY A 202 -13.73 11.71 -0.59
N LYS A 203 -14.10 10.62 -1.28
CA LYS A 203 -15.18 9.72 -0.85
C LYS A 203 -14.90 9.03 0.49
N THR A 204 -13.65 8.94 0.93
CA THR A 204 -13.31 8.42 2.26
C THR A 204 -13.90 9.26 3.40
N ALA A 205 -14.16 10.56 3.19
CA ALA A 205 -14.82 11.42 4.16
C ALA A 205 -16.35 11.21 4.17
N GLU A 206 -16.93 10.97 2.99
CA GLU A 206 -18.39 10.87 2.80
C GLU A 206 -18.95 9.48 3.08
N ALA A 207 -18.29 8.45 2.55
CA ALA A 207 -18.70 7.06 2.58
C ALA A 207 -17.50 6.14 2.88
N PRO A 208 -16.87 6.24 4.07
CA PRO A 208 -15.65 5.51 4.40
C PRO A 208 -15.80 3.99 4.28
N LEU A 209 -16.98 3.44 4.59
CA LEU A 209 -17.25 2.00 4.47
C LEU A 209 -17.16 1.49 3.03
N GLU A 210 -17.53 2.33 2.05
CA GLU A 210 -17.39 2.02 0.64
C GLU A 210 -15.94 2.11 0.16
N CYS A 211 -15.06 2.68 0.96
CA CYS A 211 -13.63 2.84 0.65
C CYS A 211 -12.76 1.92 1.50
N CYS A 212 -13.34 1.07 2.36
CA CYS A 212 -12.57 0.17 3.21
C CYS A 212 -11.71 -0.78 2.38
N THR A 213 -10.47 -0.89 2.83
CA THR A 213 -9.46 -1.81 2.30
C THR A 213 -9.04 -2.83 3.35
N THR A 214 -9.46 -2.65 4.61
CA THR A 214 -9.34 -3.68 5.66
C THR A 214 -10.70 -4.19 6.12
N PHE A 215 -10.71 -5.44 6.60
CA PHE A 215 -11.79 -6.04 7.39
C PHE A 215 -11.20 -7.13 8.29
N ASN A 216 -10.53 -6.71 9.36
CA ASN A 216 -9.84 -7.61 10.27
C ASN A 216 -10.69 -7.87 11.52
N ALA A 217 -11.43 -8.98 11.49
CA ALA A 217 -12.26 -9.46 12.59
C ALA A 217 -11.60 -10.70 13.21
N ARG A 218 -10.95 -10.52 14.37
CA ARG A 218 -10.29 -11.64 15.05
C ARG A 218 -11.32 -12.63 15.57
N THR A 219 -11.03 -13.91 15.42
CA THR A 219 -11.87 -14.98 15.98
C THR A 219 -11.34 -15.41 17.35
N TYR A 220 -12.16 -16.10 18.13
CA TYR A 220 -11.77 -16.72 19.41
C TYR A 220 -10.72 -17.84 19.28
N LEU A 221 -10.21 -18.06 18.07
CA LEU A 221 -9.24 -19.10 17.72
C LEU A 221 -7.85 -18.52 17.43
N GLN A 222 -7.73 -17.19 17.41
CA GLN A 222 -6.48 -16.47 17.22
C GLN A 222 -5.93 -15.95 18.56
N PRO A 223 -4.62 -15.66 18.65
CA PRO A 223 -4.06 -14.94 19.79
C PRO A 223 -4.75 -13.58 20.00
N GLN A 224 -4.72 -13.07 21.25
CA GLN A 224 -5.41 -11.86 21.70
C GLN A 224 -6.95 -12.02 21.76
N LEU A 225 -7.42 -12.97 22.57
CA LEU A 225 -8.86 -13.26 22.77
C LEU A 225 -9.70 -12.03 23.16
N ASN A 226 -9.09 -11.05 23.81
CA ASN A 226 -9.74 -9.78 24.19
C ASN A 226 -10.12 -8.90 22.98
N LYS A 227 -9.60 -9.21 21.78
CA LYS A 227 -9.96 -8.55 20.52
C LYS A 227 -10.87 -9.42 19.64
N ALA A 228 -11.25 -10.60 20.12
CA ALA A 228 -12.06 -11.53 19.33
C ALA A 228 -13.52 -11.07 19.24
N VAL A 229 -14.11 -11.25 18.07
CA VAL A 229 -15.48 -10.87 17.74
C VAL A 229 -16.23 -12.07 17.19
N SER A 230 -17.54 -12.13 17.46
CA SER A 230 -18.40 -13.14 16.85
C SER A 230 -18.67 -12.80 15.38
N ARG A 231 -18.96 -13.81 14.55
CA ARG A 231 -19.27 -13.60 13.12
C ARG A 231 -20.43 -12.62 12.90
N GLY A 232 -21.47 -12.69 13.73
CA GLY A 232 -22.62 -11.78 13.64
C GLY A 232 -22.30 -10.34 14.04
N ALA A 233 -21.24 -10.12 14.83
CA ALA A 233 -20.80 -8.80 15.28
C ALA A 233 -19.69 -8.19 14.42
N ALA A 234 -19.00 -9.01 13.60
CA ALA A 234 -17.81 -8.61 12.85
C ALA A 234 -18.00 -7.30 12.04
N GLY A 235 -19.15 -7.08 11.42
CA GLY A 235 -19.37 -5.86 10.64
C GLY A 235 -19.49 -4.56 11.45
N LYS A 236 -19.65 -4.62 12.78
CA LYS A 236 -20.02 -3.48 13.64
C LYS A 236 -19.23 -3.37 14.94
N ASP A 237 -18.52 -4.42 15.35
CA ASP A 237 -17.79 -4.45 16.61
C ASP A 237 -16.61 -3.49 16.59
N VAL A 238 -16.38 -2.78 17.69
CA VAL A 238 -15.28 -1.80 17.84
C VAL A 238 -13.90 -2.44 17.73
N ASN A 239 -13.79 -3.75 17.99
CA ASN A 239 -12.53 -4.50 17.85
C ASN A 239 -12.27 -4.93 16.39
N THR A 240 -13.21 -4.70 15.48
CA THR A 240 -12.99 -4.98 14.06
C THR A 240 -12.32 -3.79 13.40
N ASP A 241 -11.17 -4.04 12.79
CA ASP A 241 -10.50 -3.03 11.97
C ASP A 241 -11.07 -3.08 10.54
N ARG A 242 -11.98 -2.14 10.25
CA ARG A 242 -12.62 -1.98 8.94
C ARG A 242 -12.54 -0.51 8.54
N ASN A 243 -11.47 -0.14 7.82
CA ASN A 243 -11.12 1.25 7.54
C ASN A 243 -10.56 1.44 6.12
N PRO A 244 -10.66 2.66 5.54
CA PRO A 244 -10.05 3.01 4.27
C PRO A 244 -8.57 3.34 4.48
N LYS A 245 -7.74 2.31 4.63
CA LYS A 245 -6.33 2.50 5.01
C LYS A 245 -5.43 2.78 3.82
N ASP A 246 -5.76 2.25 2.65
CA ASP A 246 -4.86 2.27 1.49
C ASP A 246 -5.26 3.32 0.46
N TYR A 247 -4.26 3.99 -0.11
CA TYR A 247 -4.41 5.12 -1.03
C TYR A 247 -3.42 5.06 -2.18
N ILE A 248 -3.82 5.67 -3.31
CA ILE A 248 -2.93 6.06 -4.41
C ILE A 248 -3.07 7.57 -4.57
N VAL A 249 -1.99 8.29 -4.29
CA VAL A 249 -1.90 9.75 -4.35
C VAL A 249 -1.11 10.17 -5.59
N PHE A 250 -1.54 11.23 -6.26
CA PHE A 250 -0.96 11.71 -7.51
C PHE A 250 -1.03 13.25 -7.63
N ASP A 251 -0.21 13.82 -8.52
CA ASP A 251 -0.31 15.26 -8.83
C ASP A 251 -1.59 15.56 -9.62
N ALA A 252 -2.56 16.25 -8.99
CA ALA A 252 -3.86 16.54 -9.58
C ALA A 252 -3.82 17.49 -10.78
N LYS A 253 -2.73 18.27 -10.95
CA LYS A 253 -2.55 19.12 -12.14
C LYS A 253 -2.13 18.33 -13.36
N GLN A 254 -1.60 17.12 -13.17
CA GLN A 254 -0.99 16.34 -14.23
C GLN A 254 -1.72 15.02 -14.49
N LEU A 255 -2.45 14.51 -13.51
CA LEU A 255 -3.11 13.22 -13.54
C LEU A 255 -4.51 13.32 -12.95
N ALA A 256 -5.44 12.59 -13.55
CA ALA A 256 -6.80 12.40 -13.04
C ALA A 256 -7.19 10.92 -13.11
N PRO A 257 -8.03 10.45 -12.18
CA PRO A 257 -8.54 9.09 -12.23
C PRO A 257 -9.48 8.93 -13.44
N ALA A 258 -9.33 7.83 -14.17
CA ALA A 258 -10.20 7.47 -15.29
C ALA A 258 -11.58 6.98 -14.84
N GLY A 259 -11.72 6.66 -13.54
CA GLY A 259 -12.89 6.10 -12.91
C GLY A 259 -12.61 5.80 -11.43
N PRO A 260 -13.59 5.25 -10.69
CA PRO A 260 -13.39 4.82 -9.31
C PRO A 260 -12.33 3.71 -9.22
N PRO A 261 -11.61 3.61 -8.10
CA PRO A 261 -10.61 2.56 -7.94
C PRO A 261 -11.26 1.18 -7.76
N GLU A 262 -10.56 0.16 -8.24
CA GLU A 262 -10.92 -1.24 -8.03
C GLU A 262 -10.26 -1.75 -6.73
N ARG A 263 -10.94 -2.67 -6.04
CA ARG A 263 -10.39 -3.43 -4.90
C ARG A 263 -10.39 -4.92 -5.21
N ASP A 264 -9.47 -5.65 -4.59
CA ASP A 264 -9.42 -7.12 -4.62
C ASP A 264 -9.00 -7.68 -3.27
N ASN A 265 -9.78 -8.63 -2.77
CA ASN A 265 -9.51 -9.44 -1.58
C ASN A 265 -9.76 -10.94 -1.83
N THR A 266 -9.90 -11.31 -3.09
CA THR A 266 -10.26 -12.65 -3.57
C THR A 266 -9.13 -13.32 -4.34
N GLY A 267 -8.11 -12.55 -4.75
CA GLY A 267 -7.02 -13.01 -5.62
C GLY A 267 -7.39 -12.97 -7.09
N LYS A 268 -8.47 -12.25 -7.43
CA LYS A 268 -8.95 -12.05 -8.79
C LYS A 268 -9.29 -10.58 -8.98
N ARG A 269 -8.56 -9.91 -9.87
CA ARG A 269 -8.75 -8.50 -10.15
C ARG A 269 -10.20 -8.20 -10.53
N GLY A 270 -10.72 -7.09 -10.02
CA GLY A 270 -12.09 -6.64 -10.24
C GLY A 270 -13.14 -7.37 -9.40
N SER A 271 -12.73 -8.24 -8.47
CA SER A 271 -13.61 -8.96 -7.55
C SER A 271 -13.29 -8.59 -6.10
N PHE A 272 -14.28 -8.03 -5.41
CA PHE A 272 -14.17 -7.64 -4.00
C PHE A 272 -15.37 -8.15 -3.21
N ASP A 273 -15.11 -8.89 -2.14
CA ASP A 273 -16.12 -9.32 -1.17
C ASP A 273 -16.11 -8.39 0.05
N ALA A 274 -17.02 -7.43 0.10
CA ALA A 274 -17.08 -6.45 1.19
C ALA A 274 -17.43 -7.06 2.55
N GLU A 275 -17.94 -8.30 2.58
CA GLU A 275 -18.43 -8.98 3.79
C GLU A 275 -17.48 -10.09 4.26
N ALA A 276 -16.41 -10.38 3.51
CA ALA A 276 -15.37 -11.30 3.91
C ALA A 276 -14.35 -10.63 4.84
N PRO A 277 -14.04 -11.21 6.01
CA PRO A 277 -12.89 -10.77 6.79
C PRO A 277 -11.57 -11.21 6.12
N PHE A 278 -10.51 -10.44 6.33
CA PHE A 278 -9.17 -10.71 5.79
C PHE A 278 -8.23 -11.29 6.87
N PRO A 279 -7.19 -12.03 6.46
CA PRO A 279 -6.95 -12.56 5.11
C PRO A 279 -7.93 -13.69 4.74
N THR A 280 -8.01 -14.02 3.45
CA THR A 280 -8.82 -15.15 2.94
C THR A 280 -7.92 -16.30 2.47
N LEU A 281 -8.48 -17.49 2.22
CA LEU A 281 -7.69 -18.63 1.71
C LEU A 281 -7.05 -18.38 0.35
N ASN A 282 -7.63 -17.45 -0.45
CA ASN A 282 -7.15 -17.12 -1.79
C ASN A 282 -6.44 -15.77 -1.84
N PHE A 283 -6.41 -15.03 -0.73
CA PHE A 283 -5.80 -13.71 -0.66
C PHE A 283 -5.14 -13.51 0.71
N PRO A 284 -3.80 -13.60 0.78
CA PRO A 284 -3.10 -13.81 2.04
C PRO A 284 -2.79 -12.51 2.81
N SER A 285 -3.19 -11.36 2.27
CA SER A 285 -3.06 -10.06 2.91
C SER A 285 -4.29 -9.73 3.75
N ASP A 286 -4.08 -9.02 4.85
CA ASP A 286 -5.11 -8.42 5.69
C ASP A 286 -5.57 -7.03 5.19
N HIS A 287 -4.99 -6.57 4.09
CA HIS A 287 -5.39 -5.40 3.30
C HIS A 287 -5.75 -5.83 1.87
N ALA A 288 -6.84 -5.31 1.33
CA ALA A 288 -7.22 -5.49 -0.07
C ALA A 288 -6.21 -4.79 -1.01
N ALA A 289 -5.95 -5.39 -2.16
CA ALA A 289 -5.21 -4.71 -3.22
C ALA A 289 -6.07 -3.59 -3.81
N LEU A 290 -5.45 -2.42 -4.03
CA LEU A 290 -6.09 -1.24 -4.60
C LEU A 290 -5.50 -0.93 -5.97
N LEU A 291 -6.36 -0.66 -6.94
CA LEU A 291 -5.96 -0.29 -8.29
C LEU A 291 -6.69 0.96 -8.76
N SER A 292 -5.93 1.93 -9.28
CA SER A 292 -6.49 3.09 -9.97
C SER A 292 -5.86 3.23 -11.35
N VAL A 293 -6.70 3.53 -12.35
CA VAL A 293 -6.23 3.87 -13.70
C VAL A 293 -6.20 5.38 -13.80
N LEU A 294 -5.01 5.94 -13.96
CA LEU A 294 -4.80 7.38 -14.08
C LEU A 294 -4.58 7.77 -15.55
N LYS A 295 -5.09 8.93 -15.93
CA LYS A 295 -4.92 9.55 -17.26
C LYS A 295 -4.25 10.91 -17.09
N PRO A 296 -3.42 11.35 -18.06
CA PRO A 296 -2.98 12.74 -18.11
C PRO A 296 -4.17 13.69 -18.15
N CYS A 297 -4.05 14.82 -17.45
CA CYS A 297 -4.97 15.96 -17.57
C CYS A 297 -4.71 16.75 -18.86
#